data_AF-A0A1H1MGW3-F1
#
_entry.id   AF-A0A1H1MGW3-F1
#
_cell.length_a   1.000
_cell.length_b   1.000
_cell.length_c   1.000
_cell.angle_alpha   90.00
_cell.angle_beta   90.00
_cell.angle_gamma   90.00
#
_symmetry.space_group_name_H-M   'P 1'
#
loop_
_entity.id
_entity.type
_entity.pdbx_description
1 polymer ?
#
loop_
_entity_poly.entity_id
_entity_poly.type
_entity_poly.pdbx_seq_one_letter_code
_entity_poly.pdbx_strand_id
1 'polypeptide(L)' 'MEHELFWASLAIFSVGVLFICAGFSRRDNASGIGLLWVGAACMLGLVFYHIPKMLHLA' A
#
# COMPACT_ATOMS: atom_id res chain seq x y z
N MET A 1 11.91 0.60 -17.75
CA MET A 1 11.90 1.43 -16.53
C MET A 1 10.48 1.80 -16.07
N GLU A 2 9.64 2.50 -16.84
CA GLU A 2 8.29 2.87 -16.36
C GLU A 2 7.35 1.67 -16.16
N HIS A 3 7.44 0.68 -17.05
CA HIS A 3 6.64 -0.54 -16.96
C HIS A 3 6.97 -1.36 -15.69
N GLU A 4 8.25 -1.46 -15.31
CA GLU A 4 8.68 -2.19 -14.12
C GLU A 4 8.21 -1.51 -12.83
N LEU A 5 8.23 -0.17 -12.82
CA LEU A 5 7.71 0.66 -11.73
C LEU A 5 6.19 0.54 -11.57
N PHE A 6 5.46 0.41 -12.69
CA PHE A 6 4.03 0.13 -12.67
C PHE A 6 3.72 -1.23 -12.04
N TRP A 7 4.41 -2.29 -12.46
CA TRP A 7 4.22 -3.63 -11.90
C TRP A 7 4.60 -3.71 -10.42
N ALA A 8 5.68 -3.04 -10.01
CA ALA A 8 6.05 -2.95 -8.60
C ALA A 8 5.00 -2.21 -7.77
N SER A 9 4.47 -1.08 -8.27
CA SER A 9 3.42 -0.33 -7.60
C SER A 9 2.12 -1.14 -7.48
N LEU A 10 1.75 -1.84 -8.55
CA LEU A 10 0.58 -2.71 -8.59
C LEU A 10 0.71 -3.85 -7.58
N ALA A 11 1.88 -4.49 -7.51
CA ALA A 11 2.13 -5.56 -6.54
C ALA A 11 2.04 -5.05 -5.09
N ILE A 12 2.67 -3.92 -4.77
CA ILE A 12 2.60 -3.30 -3.43
C ILE A 12 1.15 -2.91 -3.09
N PHE A 13 0.41 -2.38 -4.06
CA PHE A 13 -1.00 -2.04 -3.89
C PHE A 13 -1.83 -3.29 -3.59
N SER A 14 -1.71 -4.35 -4.40
CA SER A 14 -2.44 -5.60 -4.18
C SER A 14 -2.12 -6.22 -2.81
N VAL A 15 -0.86 -6.22 -2.42
CA VAL A 15 -0.42 -6.70 -1.09
C VAL A 15 -1.00 -5.85 0.03
N GLY A 16 -1.00 -4.52 -0.10
CA GLY A 16 -1.60 -3.62 0.88
C GLY A 16 -3.10 -3.84 1.04
N VAL A 17 -3.83 -4.06 -0.07
CA VAL A 17 -5.26 -4.40 -0.03
C VAL A 17 -5.48 -5.74 0.69
N LEU A 18 -4.68 -6.76 0.39
CA LEU A 18 -4.76 -8.05 1.07
C LEU A 18 -4.53 -7.93 2.57
N PHE A 19 -3.56 -7.11 3.00
CA PHE A 19 -3.33 -6.84 4.41
C PHE A 19 -4.50 -6.11 5.07
N ILE A 20 -5.14 -5.16 4.37
CA ILE A 20 -6.34 -4.50 4.88
C ILE A 20 -7.51 -5.50 4.99
N CYS A 21 -7.78 -6.30 3.96
CA CYS A 21 -8.86 -7.30 3.99
C CYS A 21 -8.64 -8.35 5.09
N ALA A 22 -7.40 -8.85 5.23
CA ALA A 22 -7.03 -9.80 6.27
C ALA A 22 -7.09 -9.17 7.66
N GLY A 23 -6.68 -7.90 7.80
CA GLY A 23 -6.76 -7.13 9.03
C GLY A 23 -8.19 -6.88 9.47
N PHE A 24 -9.09 -6.54 8.54
CA PHE A 24 -10.52 -6.40 8.80
C PHE A 24 -11.15 -7.72 9.25
N SER A 25 -10.78 -8.83 8.60
CA SER A 25 -11.27 -10.16 8.95
C SER A 25 -10.82 -10.62 10.36
N ARG A 26 -9.75 -10.04 10.89
CA ARG A 26 -9.18 -10.37 12.22
C ARG A 26 -9.20 -9.18 13.18
N ARG A 27 -10.05 -8.18 12.93
CA ARG A 27 -10.11 -6.89 13.63
C ARG A 27 -10.19 -7.02 15.15
N ASP A 28 -10.82 -8.09 15.65
CA ASP A 28 -11.03 -8.32 17.08
C ASP A 28 -9.72 -8.65 17.83
N ASN A 29 -8.66 -9.01 17.10
CA ASN A 29 -7.34 -9.25 17.65
C ASN A 29 -6.38 -8.08 17.37
N ALA A 30 -5.46 -7.83 18.30
CA ALA A 30 -4.39 -6.83 18.12
C ALA A 30 -3.57 -7.08 16.84
N SER A 31 -3.43 -8.33 16.43
CA SER A 31 -2.78 -8.70 15.15
C SER A 31 -3.55 -8.22 13.93
N GLY A 32 -4.89 -8.20 13.96
CA GLY A 32 -5.73 -7.66 12.90
C GLY A 32 -5.58 -6.15 12.76
N ILE A 33 -5.55 -5.42 13.89
CA ILE A 33 -5.26 -3.99 13.90
C ILE A 33 -3.86 -3.71 13.34
N GLY A 34 -2.87 -4.52 13.70
CA GLY A 34 -1.52 -4.44 13.13
C GLY A 34 -1.49 -4.62 11.62
N LEU A 35 -2.23 -5.61 11.09
CA LEU A 35 -2.37 -5.85 9.65
C LEU A 35 -3.02 -4.66 8.91
N LEU A 36 -4.03 -4.03 9.52
CA LEU A 36 -4.66 -2.81 8.98
C LEU A 36 -3.65 -1.66 8.87
N TRP A 37 -2.85 -1.45 9.92
CA TRP A 37 -1.81 -0.43 9.92
C TRP A 37 -0.72 -0.69 8.90
N VAL A 38 -0.27 -1.94 8.75
CA VAL A 38 0.73 -2.32 7.74
C VAL A 38 0.18 -2.10 6.32
N GLY A 39 -1.07 -2.48 6.07
CA GLY A 39 -1.73 -2.24 4.78
C GLY A 39 -1.88 -0.74 4.47
N ALA A 40 -2.28 0.05 5.47
CA ALA A 40 -2.37 1.51 5.35
C ALA A 40 -1.00 2.16 5.09
N ALA A 41 0.06 1.71 5.78
CA ALA A 41 1.42 2.20 5.58
C ALA A 41 1.93 1.90 4.16
N CYS A 42 1.63 0.71 3.61
CA CYS A 42 1.95 0.38 2.22
C CYS A 42 1.28 1.35 1.23
N MET A 43 0.00 1.67 1.44
CA MET A 43 -0.74 2.62 0.60
C MET A 43 -0.17 4.03 0.71
N LEU A 44 0.15 4.47 1.93
CA LEU A 44 0.76 5.77 2.19
C LEU A 44 2.13 5.89 1.52
N GLY A 45 2.94 4.83 1.56
CA GLY A 45 4.25 4.77 0.91
C GLY A 45 4.15 4.93 -0.61
N LEU A 46 3.15 4.32 -1.25
CA LEU A 46 2.90 4.51 -2.69
C LEU A 46 2.50 5.96 -3.01
N VAL A 47 1.67 6.59 -2.18
CA VAL A 47 1.27 7.98 -2.35
C VAL A 47 2.47 8.91 -2.26
N PHE A 48 3.31 8.75 -1.24
CA PHE A 48 4.55 9.53 -1.10
C PHE A 48 5.57 9.26 -2.20
N TYR A 49 5.54 8.08 -2.82
CA TYR A 49 6.42 7.78 -3.95
C TYR A 49 5.95 8.45 -5.25
N HIS A 50 4.64 8.43 -5.52
CA HIS A 50 4.08 8.94 -6.77
C HIS A 50 3.84 10.45 -6.77
N ILE A 51 3.41 11.06 -5.66
CA ILE A 51 3.09 12.51 -5.61
C ILE A 51 4.31 13.39 -5.97
N PRO A 52 5.50 13.23 -5.36
CA PRO A 52 6.66 14.06 -5.69
C PRO A 52 7.12 13.84 -7.13
N LYS A 53 6.97 12.60 -7.64
CA LYS A 53 7.27 12.27 -9.03
C LYS A 53 6.34 12.97 -10.01
N MET A 54 5.04 13.04 -9.70
CA MET A 54 4.08 13.79 -10.50
C MET A 54 4.33 15.29 -10.44
N LEU A 55 4.74 15.82 -9.28
CA LEU A 55 5.03 17.24 -9.10
C LEU A 55 6.30 17.68 -9.84
N HIS A 56 7.31 16.81 -9.98
CA HIS A 56 8.54 17.10 -10.75
C HIS A 56 8.34 17.02 -12.27
N LEU A 57 7.21 16.49 -12.75
CA LEU A 57 6.87 16.37 -14.17
C LEU A 57 5.90 17.47 -14.66
N ALA A 58 5.41 18.33 -13.76
CA ALA A 58 4.50 19.45 -14.03
C ALA A 58 5.25 20.78 -14.07
#